data_AF-A0A2V9P3A6-F1
#
_entry.id   AF-A0A2V9P3A6-F1
#
_cell.length_a   1.000
_cell.length_b   1.000
_cell.length_c   1.000
_cell.angle_alpha   90.00
_cell.angle_beta   90.00
_cell.angle_gamma   90.00
#
_symmetry.space_group_name_H-M   'P 1'
#
loop_
_entity.id
_entity.type
_entity.pdbx_description
1 polymer ?
#
loop_
_entity_poly.entity_id
_entity_poly.type
_entity_poly.pdbx_seq_one_letter_code
_entity_poly.pdbx_strand_id
1 'polypeptide(L)' 'MKHTIFAVLGVILLVLTISKVNAEQGKATAQEVVEKVRQAANTLSQSGEAGLAQFDKKESPWVWKDTYIF' A
#
# COMPACT_ATOMS: atom_id res chain seq x y z
N MET A 1 -17.43 -32.08 1.61
CA MET A 1 -17.24 -31.13 2.73
C MET A 1 -15.87 -30.46 2.76
N LYS A 2 -14.76 -31.18 2.55
CA LYS A 2 -13.40 -30.59 2.53
C LYS A 2 -13.16 -29.56 1.41
N HIS A 3 -13.57 -29.86 0.17
CA HIS A 3 -13.37 -28.95 -0.99
C HIS A 3 -14.18 -27.64 -0.90
N THR A 4 -15.39 -27.69 -0.33
CA THR A 4 -16.23 -26.50 -0.10
C THR A 4 -15.65 -25.58 0.97
N ILE A 5 -14.99 -26.14 1.99
CA ILE A 5 -14.31 -25.35 3.04
C ILE A 5 -13.10 -24.60 2.48
N PHE A 6 -12.28 -25.25 1.64
CA PHE A 6 -11.15 -24.60 0.98
C PHE A 6 -11.57 -23.50 0.01
N ALA A 7 -12.67 -23.69 -0.73
CA ALA A 7 -13.22 -22.67 -1.61
C ALA A 7 -13.69 -21.42 -0.84
N VAL A 8 -14.40 -21.62 0.29
CA VAL A 8 -14.88 -20.51 1.13
C VAL A 8 -13.71 -19.74 1.77
N LEU A 9 -12.68 -20.44 2.26
CA LEU A 9 -11.46 -19.80 2.79
C LEU A 9 -10.72 -18.99 1.70
N GLY A 10 -10.64 -19.51 0.47
CA GLY A 10 -10.06 -18.79 -0.66
C GLY A 10 -10.83 -17.51 -1.02
N VAL A 11 -12.17 -17.55 -0.98
CA VAL A 11 -13.02 -16.39 -1.24
C VAL A 11 -12.92 -15.35 -0.12
N ILE A 12 -12.83 -15.76 1.15
CA ILE A 12 -12.64 -14.83 2.28
C ILE A 12 -11.28 -14.13 2.17
N LEU A 13 -10.21 -14.85 1.83
CA LEU A 13 -8.89 -14.27 1.63
C LEU A 13 -8.86 -13.27 0.46
N LEU A 14 -9.58 -13.57 -0.62
CA LEU A 14 -9.74 -12.69 -1.77
C LEU A 14 -10.55 -11.43 -1.45
N VAL A 15 -11.58 -11.51 -0.59
CA VAL A 15 -12.39 -10.34 -0.18
C VAL A 15 -11.59 -9.40 0.73
N LEU A 16 -10.70 -9.93 1.58
CA LEU A 16 -9.86 -9.11 2.46
C LEU A 16 -8.80 -8.27 1.72
N THR A 17 -8.38 -8.68 0.52
CA THR A 17 -7.41 -7.91 -0.28
C THR A 17 -8.05 -6.76 -1.07
N ILE A 18 -9.35 -6.85 -1.40
CA ILE A 18 -10.06 -5.84 -2.19
C ILE A 18 -10.35 -4.56 -1.36
N SER A 19 -10.47 -4.69 -0.03
CA SER A 19 -10.79 -3.56 0.86
C SER A 19 -9.70 -2.48 0.95
N LYS A 20 -8.48 -2.73 0.46
CA LYS A 20 -7.40 -1.71 0.44
C LYS A 20 -7.46 -0.75 -0.76
N VAL A 21 -8.28 -1.03 -1.77
CA VAL A 21 -8.31 -0.28 -3.04
C VAL A 21 -9.17 1.00 -2.98
N ASN A 22 -9.95 1.21 -1.91
CA ASN A 22 -10.88 2.35 -1.83
C ASN A 22 -10.32 3.63 -1.15
N ALA A 23 -9.01 3.71 -0.85
CA ALA A 23 -8.43 4.86 -0.14
C ALA A 23 -7.99 6.03 -1.07
N GLU A 24 -8.28 5.97 -2.37
CA GLU A 24 -7.67 6.84 -3.39
C GLU A 24 -8.51 8.05 -3.82
N GLN A 25 -9.72 8.22 -3.32
CA GLN A 25 -10.62 9.30 -3.77
C GLN A 25 -10.42 10.56 -2.92
N GLY A 26 -9.43 11.39 -3.29
CA GLY A 26 -9.21 12.74 -2.74
C GLY A 26 -7.75 13.18 -2.78
N LYS A 27 -7.47 14.48 -2.64
CA LYS A 27 -6.09 14.99 -2.45
C LYS A 27 -5.65 14.79 -1.00
N ALA A 28 -4.36 14.52 -0.79
CA ALA A 28 -3.80 14.42 0.54
C ALA A 28 -3.85 15.77 1.27
N THR A 29 -4.18 15.74 2.56
CA THR A 29 -3.99 16.88 3.46
C THR A 29 -2.50 17.03 3.82
N ALA A 30 -2.09 18.22 4.28
CA ALA A 30 -0.69 18.45 4.68
C ALA A 30 -0.21 17.48 5.78
N GLN A 31 -1.07 17.17 6.75
CA GLN A 31 -0.74 16.23 7.81
C GLN A 31 -0.53 14.80 7.28
N GLU A 32 -1.38 14.35 6.34
CA GLU A 32 -1.21 13.05 5.71
C GLU A 32 0.08 12.97 4.90
N VAL A 33 0.47 14.05 4.21
CA VAL A 33 1.74 14.10 3.49
C VAL A 33 2.92 13.95 4.45
N VAL A 34 2.94 14.70 5.55
CA VAL A 34 4.02 14.61 6.55
C VAL A 34 4.12 13.20 7.13
N GLU A 35 2.98 12.60 7.47
CA GLU A 35 2.95 11.23 8.01
C GLU A 35 3.46 10.21 6.98
N LYS A 36 3.02 10.33 5.72
CA LYS A 36 3.45 9.44 4.64
C LYS A 36 4.95 9.56 4.33
N VAL A 37 5.50 10.78 4.35
CA VAL A 37 6.95 11.03 4.20
C VAL A 37 7.75 10.40 5.34
N ARG A 38 7.27 10.49 6.59
CA ARG A 38 7.91 9.80 7.72
C ARG A 38 7.92 8.28 7.54
N GLN A 39 6.82 7.71 7.06
CA GLN A 39 6.75 6.28 6.76
C GLN A 39 7.73 5.86 5.65
N ALA A 40 7.81 6.64 4.57
CA ALA A 40 8.78 6.45 3.50
C ALA A 40 10.22 6.50 4.00
N ALA A 41 10.57 7.54 4.77
CA ALA A 41 11.90 7.72 5.32
C ALA A 41 12.28 6.57 6.27
N ASN A 42 11.36 6.16 7.16
CA ASN A 42 11.58 5.02 8.05
C ASN A 42 11.79 3.72 7.26
N THR A 43 10.98 3.48 6.22
CA THR A 43 11.12 2.31 5.36
C THR A 43 12.50 2.29 4.70
N LEU A 44 12.91 3.41 4.10
CA LEU A 44 14.21 3.50 3.44
C LEU A 44 15.37 3.36 4.43
N SER A 45 15.25 3.91 5.64
CA SER A 45 16.26 3.75 6.69
C SER A 45 16.51 2.29 7.08
N GLN A 46 15.45 1.47 7.02
CA GLN A 46 15.53 0.05 7.37
C GLN A 46 16.05 -0.79 6.21
N SER A 47 15.66 -0.46 4.98
CA SER A 47 16.03 -1.22 3.78
C SER A 47 17.36 -0.80 3.15
N GLY A 48 17.87 0.39 3.46
CA GLY A 48 19.01 0.99 2.78
C GLY A 48 18.77 1.18 1.28
N GLU A 49 19.86 1.24 0.51
CA GLU A 49 19.84 1.49 -0.95
C GLU A 49 18.98 0.48 -1.74
N ALA A 50 18.93 -0.78 -1.28
CA ALA A 50 18.09 -1.82 -1.89
C ALA A 50 16.60 -1.46 -1.88
N GLY A 51 16.17 -0.61 -0.96
CA GLY A 51 14.81 -0.11 -0.89
C GLY A 51 14.50 1.07 -1.80
N LEU A 52 15.45 1.65 -2.54
CA LEU A 52 15.17 2.76 -3.45
C LEU A 52 14.24 2.34 -4.60
N ALA A 53 14.43 1.12 -5.13
CA ALA A 53 13.70 0.62 -6.30
C ALA A 53 12.17 0.54 -6.10
N GLN A 54 11.66 0.65 -4.88
CA GLN A 54 10.21 0.68 -4.63
C GLN A 54 9.61 2.08 -4.90
N PHE A 55 10.40 3.15 -4.81
CA PHE A 55 9.93 4.52 -5.03
C PHE A 55 9.68 4.77 -6.52
N ASP A 56 10.42 4.12 -7.41
CA ASP A 56 10.25 4.27 -8.87
C ASP A 56 9.05 3.50 -9.47
N LYS A 57 8.27 2.78 -8.64
CA LYS A 57 7.14 1.98 -9.11
C LYS A 57 5.85 2.79 -9.06
N LYS A 58 5.13 2.83 -10.20
CA LYS A 58 3.81 3.48 -10.31
C LYS A 58 2.77 2.92 -9.35
N GLU A 59 2.86 1.63 -9.05
CA GLU A 59 1.96 0.91 -8.15
C GLU A 59 2.54 0.82 -6.73
N SER A 60 3.54 1.66 -6.41
CA SER A 60 4.14 1.66 -5.07
C SER A 60 3.21 2.27 -4.03
N PRO A 61 3.38 1.92 -2.74
CA PRO A 61 2.66 2.56 -1.65
C PRO A 61 2.90 4.07 -1.51
N TRP A 62 3.88 4.60 -2.26
CA TRP A 62 4.34 5.99 -2.25
C TRP A 62 3.62 6.85 -3.30
N VAL A 63 2.87 6.21 -4.21
CA VAL A 63 1.89 6.83 -5.09
C VAL A 63 0.52 6.67 -4.41
N TRP A 64 -0.09 7.77 -3.98
CA TRP A 64 -1.41 7.74 -3.33
C TRP A 64 -2.11 9.09 -3.46
N LYS A 65 -3.46 9.13 -3.53
CA LYS A 65 -4.24 10.39 -3.47
C LYS A 65 -3.73 11.49 -4.41
N ASP A 66 -3.43 11.14 -5.67
CA ASP A 66 -2.86 12.06 -6.68
C ASP A 66 -1.54 12.72 -6.22
N THR A 67 -0.79 12.02 -5.37
CA THR A 67 0.46 12.47 -4.74
C THR A 67 1.52 11.38 -4.89
N TYR A 68 2.78 11.79 -5.04
CA TYR A 68 3.92 10.89 -5.18
C TYR A 68 5.09 11.35 -4.31
N ILE A 69 5.64 10.42 -3.52
CA ILE A 69 6.88 10.62 -2.74
C ILE A 69 8.05 10.07 -3.56
N PHE A 70 9.04 10.94 -3.83
CA PHE A 70 10.27 10.64 -4.56
C PHE A 70 11.50 10.86 -3.67
#